data_AF-A0A9X1SLW1-F1
#
_entry.id   AF-A0A9X1SLW1-F1
#
_cell.length_a   1.000
_cell.length_b   1.000
_cell.length_c   1.000
_cell.angle_alpha   90.00
_cell.angle_beta   90.00
_cell.angle_gamma   90.00
#
_symmetry.space_group_name_H-M   'P 1'
#
loop_
_entity.id
_entity.type
_entity.pdbx_description
1 polymer ?
#
loop_
_entity_poly.entity_id
_entity_poly.type
_entity_poly.pdbx_seq_one_letter_code
_entity_poly.pdbx_strand_id
1 'polypeptide(L)'
;MVSADMIAQSLKALLGEALDGGKPEGSWFINRNDPGLIRLLYRYSALEASTPPAPGRMPIAAHAEHLRYHLSLIEATLRGETDAFANADWTAAWQVREIRDTDWHATIAEIEALGRVWLEACECPHDWDQTMLTGAFASVAHLAYHMGAIRQIGLINESRDDYSYR
;
A
#
# COMPACT_ATOMS: atom_id res chain seq x y z
N MET A 1 -1.65 -17.65 25.60
CA MET A 1 -2.93 -17.21 25.00
C MET A 1 -2.62 -15.93 24.25
N VAL A 2 -3.08 -15.77 23.01
CA VAL A 2 -2.90 -14.52 22.24
C VAL A 2 -3.96 -13.53 22.71
N SER A 3 -3.55 -12.34 23.16
CA SER A 3 -4.48 -11.27 23.56
C SER A 3 -4.79 -10.31 22.41
N ALA A 4 -5.89 -9.56 22.53
CA ALA A 4 -6.22 -8.48 21.60
C ALA A 4 -5.07 -7.46 21.47
N ASP A 5 -4.42 -7.10 22.59
CA ASP A 5 -3.26 -6.20 22.59
C ASP A 5 -2.07 -6.76 21.82
N MET A 6 -1.81 -8.08 21.92
CA MET A 6 -0.74 -8.71 21.15
C MET A 6 -1.02 -8.65 19.64
N ILE A 7 -2.27 -8.84 19.23
CA ILE A 7 -2.70 -8.73 17.83
C ILE A 7 -2.51 -7.30 17.34
N ALA A 8 -3.06 -6.34 18.08
CA ALA A 8 -2.99 -4.91 17.79
C ALA A 8 -1.55 -4.40 17.61
N GLN A 9 -0.67 -4.74 18.57
CA GLN A 9 0.75 -4.37 18.49
C GLN A 9 1.48 -5.04 17.32
N SER A 10 1.13 -6.28 16.98
CA SER A 10 1.73 -6.99 15.84
C SER A 10 1.30 -6.36 14.51
N LEU A 11 0.01 -6.03 14.35
CA LEU A 11 -0.50 -5.33 13.18
C LEU A 11 0.15 -3.96 13.03
N LYS A 12 0.21 -3.16 14.10
CA LYS A 12 0.89 -1.86 14.11
C LYS A 12 2.35 -1.97 13.66
N ALA A 13 3.08 -2.97 14.15
CA ALA A 13 4.47 -3.18 13.76
C ALA A 13 4.61 -3.43 12.25
N LEU A 14 3.79 -4.34 11.70
CA LEU A 14 3.85 -4.70 10.29
C LEU A 14 3.33 -3.58 9.37
N LEU A 15 2.28 -2.86 9.77
CA LEU A 15 1.76 -1.72 9.02
C LEU A 15 2.73 -0.55 9.03
N GLY A 16 3.33 -0.24 10.17
CA GLY A 16 4.38 0.77 10.28
C GLY A 16 5.57 0.44 9.37
N GLU A 17 6.00 -0.82 9.36
CA GLU A 17 7.04 -1.28 8.43
C GLU A 17 6.62 -1.14 6.96
N ALA A 18 5.37 -1.50 6.61
CA ALA A 18 4.86 -1.37 5.24
C ALA A 18 4.84 0.07 4.76
N LEU A 19 4.42 1.01 5.61
CA LEU A 19 4.23 2.43 5.25
C LEU A 19 5.56 3.21 5.33
N ASP A 20 6.23 3.14 6.48
CA ASP A 20 7.38 4.00 6.81
C ASP A 20 8.72 3.37 6.38
N GLY A 21 8.78 2.04 6.41
CA GLY A 21 9.94 1.25 6.03
C GLY A 21 10.63 0.56 7.18
N GLY A 22 11.76 -0.06 6.85
CA GLY A 22 12.48 -0.92 7.77
C GLY A 22 13.25 -0.11 8.81
N LYS A 23 13.22 -0.55 10.07
CA LYS A 23 13.89 0.16 11.16
C LYS A 23 15.32 -0.37 11.40
N PRO A 24 16.22 0.44 12.00
CA PRO A 24 17.59 0.01 12.28
C PRO A 24 17.70 -1.24 13.19
N GLU A 25 16.80 -1.35 14.17
CA GLU A 25 16.72 -2.46 15.11
C GLU A 25 16.27 -3.78 14.46
N GLY A 26 15.52 -3.71 13.36
CA GLY A 26 14.97 -4.86 12.68
C GLY A 26 13.71 -4.54 11.88
N SER A 27 13.42 -5.45 10.96
CA SER A 27 12.25 -5.46 10.08
C SER A 27 11.82 -6.92 9.91
N TRP A 28 10.55 -7.16 9.60
CA TRP A 28 9.94 -8.48 9.52
C TRP A 28 9.88 -9.02 8.09
N PHE A 29 9.60 -8.18 7.09
CA PHE A 29 9.43 -8.60 5.69
C PHE A 29 10.16 -7.73 4.66
N ILE A 30 10.72 -6.57 5.04
CA ILE A 30 11.72 -5.84 4.26
C ILE A 30 13.08 -5.80 4.96
N ASN A 31 14.14 -5.37 4.27
CA ASN A 31 15.43 -5.22 4.94
C ASN A 31 15.43 -3.99 5.86
N ARG A 32 16.41 -3.94 6.76
CA ARG A 32 16.66 -2.76 7.60
C ARG A 32 16.97 -1.56 6.70
N ASN A 33 16.40 -0.40 7.04
CA ASN A 33 16.55 0.87 6.31
C ASN A 33 15.96 0.90 4.88
N ASP A 34 15.41 -0.20 4.37
CA ASP A 34 14.69 -0.19 3.10
C ASP A 34 13.49 0.78 3.18
N PRO A 35 13.14 1.45 2.06
CA PRO A 35 11.95 2.27 2.00
C PRO A 35 10.68 1.43 2.20
N GLY A 36 9.77 1.96 3.01
CA GLY A 36 8.37 1.57 2.99
C GLY A 36 7.69 2.14 1.75
N LEU A 37 6.39 1.87 1.62
CA LEU A 37 5.56 2.22 0.48
C LEU A 37 5.65 3.72 0.17
N ILE A 38 5.52 4.59 1.16
CA ILE A 38 5.45 6.05 0.94
C ILE A 38 6.74 6.56 0.30
N ARG A 39 7.89 6.24 0.91
CA ARG A 39 9.22 6.58 0.37
C ARG A 39 9.53 5.88 -0.95
N LEU A 40 8.98 4.71 -1.21
CA LEU A 40 9.13 4.01 -2.48
C LEU A 40 8.39 4.76 -3.60
N LEU A 41 7.16 5.20 -3.36
CA LEU A 41 6.34 5.91 -4.36
C LEU A 41 6.97 7.26 -4.73
N TYR A 42 7.49 8.00 -3.75
CA TYR A 42 8.19 9.28 -3.99
C TYR A 42 9.48 9.17 -4.82
N ARG A 43 9.97 7.96 -5.14
CA ARG A 43 11.11 7.79 -6.05
C ARG A 43 10.76 8.00 -7.51
N TYR A 44 9.49 7.85 -7.86
CA TYR A 44 9.03 7.91 -9.24
C TYR A 44 8.33 9.25 -9.52
N SER A 45 8.67 9.86 -10.64
CA SER A 45 7.86 10.91 -11.28
C SER A 45 6.51 10.35 -11.74
N ALA A 46 5.55 11.22 -12.07
CA ALA A 46 4.26 10.73 -12.60
C ALA A 46 4.41 10.02 -13.95
N LEU A 47 5.38 10.42 -14.77
CA LEU A 47 5.70 9.75 -16.04
C LEU A 47 6.21 8.33 -15.81
N GLU A 48 7.20 8.16 -14.92
CA GLU A 48 7.72 6.83 -14.56
C GLU A 48 6.62 5.98 -13.91
N ALA A 49 5.82 6.58 -13.03
CA ALA A 49 4.71 5.90 -12.39
C ALA A 49 3.64 5.44 -13.40
N SER A 50 3.46 6.17 -14.50
CA SER A 50 2.52 5.85 -15.58
C SER A 50 3.10 4.88 -16.61
N THR A 51 4.40 4.57 -16.56
CA THR A 51 5.07 3.73 -17.56
C THR A 51 4.83 2.24 -17.27
N PRO A 52 4.16 1.49 -18.17
CA PRO A 52 3.87 0.08 -17.92
C PRO A 52 5.09 -0.81 -18.14
N PRO A 53 5.28 -1.87 -17.32
CA PRO A 53 6.42 -2.78 -17.44
C PRO A 53 6.37 -3.65 -18.70
N ALA A 54 5.25 -3.73 -19.40
CA ALA A 54 5.08 -4.39 -20.70
C ALA A 54 3.70 -4.03 -21.29
N PRO A 55 3.47 -4.23 -22.60
CA PRO A 55 2.16 -4.02 -23.20
C PRO A 55 1.04 -4.75 -22.43
N GLY A 56 -0.02 -4.02 -22.08
CA GLY A 56 -1.18 -4.56 -21.35
C GLY A 56 -0.96 -4.86 -19.86
N ARG A 57 0.23 -4.56 -19.30
CA ARG A 57 0.49 -4.69 -17.85
C ARG A 57 0.20 -3.38 -17.13
N MET A 58 -0.15 -3.50 -15.84
CA MET A 58 -0.51 -2.33 -15.03
C MET A 58 0.76 -1.57 -14.60
N PRO A 59 0.77 -0.24 -14.72
CA PRO A 59 1.89 0.60 -14.28
C PRO A 59 1.84 0.83 -12.76
N ILE A 60 2.87 1.47 -12.20
CA ILE A 60 2.98 1.77 -10.76
C ILE A 60 1.80 2.60 -10.28
N ALA A 61 1.36 3.58 -11.07
CA ALA A 61 0.22 4.45 -10.76
C ALA A 61 -1.06 3.64 -10.51
N ALA A 62 -1.31 2.58 -11.29
CA ALA A 62 -2.47 1.72 -11.10
C ALA A 62 -2.37 0.89 -9.81
N HIS A 63 -1.17 0.38 -9.46
CA HIS A 63 -0.97 -0.30 -8.18
C HIS A 63 -1.14 0.64 -6.99
N ALA A 64 -0.67 1.88 -7.10
CA ALA A 64 -0.80 2.89 -6.06
C ALA A 64 -2.28 3.30 -5.86
N GLU A 65 -3.02 3.54 -6.94
CA GLU A 65 -4.45 3.85 -6.87
C GLU A 65 -5.24 2.69 -6.27
N HIS A 66 -4.94 1.45 -6.65
CA HIS A 66 -5.57 0.28 -6.05
C HIS A 66 -5.32 0.17 -4.54
N LEU A 67 -4.10 0.52 -4.08
CA LEU A 67 -3.80 0.60 -2.65
C LEU A 67 -4.53 1.74 -1.96
N ARG A 68 -4.60 2.93 -2.57
CA ARG A 68 -5.37 4.08 -2.06
C ARG A 68 -6.83 3.69 -1.85
N TYR A 69 -7.44 3.07 -2.87
CA TYR A 69 -8.82 2.60 -2.81
C TYR A 69 -9.02 1.56 -1.70
N HIS A 70 -8.17 0.54 -1.63
CA HIS A 70 -8.23 -0.46 -0.55
C HIS A 70 -8.15 0.18 0.85
N LEU A 71 -7.24 1.14 1.07
CA LEU A 71 -7.13 1.85 2.34
C LEU A 71 -8.36 2.73 2.62
N SER A 72 -8.98 3.32 1.59
CA SER A 72 -10.22 4.08 1.75
C SER A 72 -11.39 3.21 2.21
N LEU A 73 -11.44 1.93 1.79
CA LEU A 73 -12.45 0.98 2.25
C LEU A 73 -12.24 0.59 3.71
N ILE A 74 -10.98 0.48 4.17
CA ILE A 74 -10.66 0.32 5.59
C ILE A 74 -11.16 1.53 6.37
N GLU A 75 -10.83 2.74 5.93
CA GLU A 75 -11.25 3.98 6.57
C GLU A 75 -12.78 4.11 6.66
N ALA A 76 -13.50 3.81 5.57
CA ALA A 76 -14.95 3.75 5.53
C ALA A 76 -15.52 2.74 6.55
N THR A 77 -14.93 1.54 6.60
CA THR A 77 -15.32 0.50 7.58
C THR A 77 -15.11 0.98 9.01
N LEU A 78 -13.97 1.63 9.30
CA LEU A 78 -13.66 2.20 10.61
C LEU A 78 -14.62 3.33 11.02
N ARG A 79 -15.19 4.06 10.03
CA ARG A 79 -16.24 5.07 10.26
C ARG A 79 -17.64 4.46 10.46
N GLY A 80 -17.76 3.14 10.39
CA GLY A 80 -19.03 2.44 10.58
C GLY A 80 -19.85 2.28 9.31
N GLU A 81 -19.28 2.52 8.12
CA GLU A 81 -19.94 2.15 6.87
C GLU A 81 -20.03 0.62 6.76
N THR A 82 -21.26 0.11 6.82
CA THR A 82 -21.53 -1.31 6.63
C THR A 82 -21.28 -1.69 5.17
N ASP A 83 -20.62 -2.84 4.94
CA ASP A 83 -20.47 -3.44 3.62
C ASP A 83 -19.57 -2.68 2.63
N ALA A 84 -18.71 -1.75 3.10
CA ALA A 84 -17.77 -1.01 2.24
C ALA A 84 -16.97 -1.94 1.32
N PHE A 85 -16.43 -3.04 1.86
CA PHE A 85 -15.72 -4.05 1.07
C PHE A 85 -16.63 -4.90 0.17
N ALA A 86 -17.87 -5.16 0.57
CA ALA A 86 -18.79 -6.00 -0.19
C ALA A 86 -19.32 -5.30 -1.45
N ASN A 87 -19.44 -3.97 -1.39
CA ASN A 87 -19.90 -3.13 -2.49
C ASN A 87 -18.75 -2.53 -3.32
N ALA A 88 -17.50 -2.92 -3.03
CA ALA A 88 -16.33 -2.33 -3.66
C ALA A 88 -16.25 -2.67 -5.16
N ASP A 89 -16.18 -1.63 -6.01
CA ASP A 89 -15.81 -1.79 -7.41
C ASP A 89 -14.28 -1.87 -7.57
N TRP A 90 -13.76 -3.09 -7.41
CA TRP A 90 -12.34 -3.36 -7.60
C TRP A 90 -11.86 -3.12 -9.04
N THR A 91 -12.76 -3.16 -10.04
CA THR A 91 -12.38 -2.94 -11.44
C THR A 91 -12.07 -1.47 -11.70
N ALA A 92 -12.83 -0.56 -11.07
CA ALA A 92 -12.59 0.88 -11.14
C ALA A 92 -11.22 1.26 -10.57
N ALA A 93 -10.79 0.61 -9.49
CA ALA A 93 -9.50 0.87 -8.82
C ALA A 93 -8.27 0.65 -9.71
N TRP A 94 -8.40 -0.13 -10.80
CA TRP A 94 -7.32 -0.42 -11.76
C TRP A 94 -7.37 0.45 -13.03
N GLN A 95 -8.35 1.34 -13.18
CA GLN A 95 -8.50 2.13 -14.41
C GLN A 95 -7.51 3.30 -14.51
N VAL A 96 -6.97 3.77 -13.38
CA VAL A 96 -5.97 4.85 -13.36
C VAL A 96 -4.63 4.30 -13.81
N ARG A 97 -4.31 4.48 -15.09
CA ARG A 97 -3.04 4.05 -15.71
C ARG A 97 -2.07 5.17 -15.97
N GLU A 98 -2.59 6.37 -16.16
CA GLU A 98 -1.81 7.59 -16.38
C GLU A 98 -2.20 8.62 -15.33
N ILE A 99 -1.21 9.33 -14.81
CA ILE A 99 -1.40 10.33 -13.76
C ILE A 99 -0.50 11.53 -14.01
N ARG A 100 -0.94 12.72 -13.59
CA ARG A 100 -0.16 13.96 -13.68
C ARG A 100 0.61 14.21 -12.38
N ASP A 101 1.65 15.01 -12.43
CA ASP A 101 2.51 15.25 -11.25
C ASP A 101 1.75 15.78 -10.03
N THR A 102 0.81 16.69 -10.21
CA THR A 102 -0.01 17.22 -9.10
C THR A 102 -0.88 16.13 -8.48
N ASP A 103 -1.47 15.30 -9.32
CA ASP A 103 -2.38 14.23 -8.90
C ASP A 103 -1.58 13.08 -8.27
N TRP A 104 -0.35 12.83 -8.74
CA TRP A 104 0.52 11.80 -8.21
C TRP A 104 0.93 12.06 -6.76
N HIS A 105 1.42 13.26 -6.47
CA HIS A 105 1.78 13.62 -5.10
C HIS A 105 0.55 13.63 -4.18
N ALA A 106 -0.61 14.05 -4.69
CA ALA A 106 -1.87 13.99 -3.95
C ALA A 106 -2.27 12.53 -3.61
N THR A 107 -2.17 11.61 -4.57
CA THR A 107 -2.40 10.18 -4.35
C THR A 107 -1.46 9.62 -3.28
N ILE A 108 -0.15 9.93 -3.33
CA ILE A 108 0.80 9.47 -2.30
C ILE A 108 0.43 10.01 -0.91
N ALA A 109 0.11 11.31 -0.82
CA ALA A 109 -0.28 11.94 0.44
C ALA A 109 -1.58 11.33 1.00
N GLU A 110 -2.54 10.98 0.13
CA GLU A 110 -3.78 10.32 0.54
C GLU A 110 -3.54 8.89 1.03
N ILE A 111 -2.68 8.12 0.35
CA ILE A 111 -2.25 6.79 0.82
C ILE A 111 -1.60 6.89 2.20
N GLU A 112 -0.73 7.89 2.41
CA GLU A 112 -0.10 8.13 3.71
C GLU A 112 -1.16 8.43 4.79
N ALA A 113 -2.08 9.36 4.52
CA ALA A 113 -3.13 9.74 5.45
C ALA A 113 -4.04 8.55 5.82
N LEU A 114 -4.52 7.80 4.82
CA LEU A 114 -5.37 6.63 5.05
C LEU A 114 -4.60 5.51 5.79
N GLY A 115 -3.32 5.33 5.47
CA GLY A 115 -2.45 4.40 6.18
C GLY A 115 -2.26 4.77 7.65
N ARG A 116 -2.15 6.07 7.96
CA ARG A 116 -2.08 6.56 9.36
C ARG A 116 -3.38 6.32 10.11
N VAL A 117 -4.54 6.57 9.49
CA VAL A 117 -5.83 6.22 10.09
C VAL A 117 -5.90 4.74 10.46
N TRP A 118 -5.42 3.85 9.58
CA TRP A 118 -5.40 2.43 9.87
C TRP A 118 -4.41 2.06 10.98
N LEU A 119 -3.24 2.69 11.01
CA LEU A 119 -2.24 2.49 12.04
C LEU A 119 -2.74 2.94 13.42
N GLU A 120 -3.42 4.09 13.49
CA GLU A 120 -4.05 4.62 14.71
C GLU A 120 -5.19 3.72 15.21
N ALA A 121 -6.01 3.18 14.30
CA ALA A 121 -7.02 2.20 14.68
C ALA A 121 -6.40 0.95 15.32
N CYS A 122 -5.24 0.48 14.84
CA CYS A 122 -4.51 -0.62 15.49
C CYS A 122 -4.01 -0.28 16.91
N GLU A 123 -4.00 0.98 17.33
CA GLU A 123 -3.64 1.39 18.70
C GLU A 123 -4.84 1.42 19.64
N CYS A 124 -6.05 1.36 19.10
CA CYS A 124 -7.27 1.42 19.86
C CYS A 124 -7.71 0.01 20.31
N PRO A 125 -8.25 -0.15 21.53
CA PRO A 125 -8.83 -1.42 21.94
C PRO A 125 -9.97 -1.83 20.99
N HIS A 126 -9.87 -3.05 20.46
CA HIS A 126 -10.85 -3.62 19.54
C HIS A 126 -11.30 -5.00 20.01
N ASP A 127 -12.61 -5.24 19.93
CA ASP A 127 -13.16 -6.60 20.00
C ASP A 127 -12.95 -7.27 18.63
N TRP A 128 -11.96 -8.16 18.58
CA TRP A 128 -11.61 -8.88 17.37
C TRP A 128 -12.51 -10.10 17.19
N ASP A 129 -13.29 -10.13 16.11
CA ASP A 129 -13.85 -11.37 15.58
C ASP A 129 -12.96 -11.96 14.47
N GLN A 130 -13.30 -13.16 13.99
CA GLN A 130 -12.53 -13.86 12.97
C GLN A 130 -12.48 -13.09 11.64
N THR A 131 -13.55 -12.40 11.27
CA THR A 131 -13.65 -11.65 10.00
C THR A 131 -12.76 -10.41 10.05
N MET A 132 -12.87 -9.62 11.11
CA MET A 132 -12.04 -8.43 11.33
C MET A 132 -10.57 -8.80 11.40
N LEU A 133 -10.23 -9.87 12.12
CA LEU A 133 -8.86 -10.34 12.24
C LEU A 133 -8.29 -10.79 10.88
N THR A 134 -9.07 -11.54 10.11
CA THR A 134 -8.68 -11.98 8.76
C THR A 134 -8.46 -10.79 7.84
N GLY A 135 -9.38 -9.81 7.85
CA GLY A 135 -9.26 -8.57 7.08
C GLY A 135 -8.03 -7.75 7.46
N ALA A 136 -7.75 -7.63 8.76
CA ALA A 136 -6.57 -6.91 9.23
C ALA A 136 -5.26 -7.55 8.75
N PHE A 137 -5.12 -8.87 8.86
CA PHE A 137 -3.94 -9.57 8.32
C PHE A 137 -3.86 -9.49 6.79
N ALA A 138 -5.00 -9.62 6.10
CA ALA A 138 -5.07 -9.47 4.66
C ALA A 138 -4.61 -8.08 4.20
N SER A 139 -4.93 -7.02 4.95
CA SER A 139 -4.51 -5.66 4.64
C SER A 139 -2.97 -5.50 4.60
N VAL A 140 -2.26 -6.13 5.56
CA VAL A 140 -0.79 -6.14 5.61
C VAL A 140 -0.23 -6.92 4.43
N ALA A 141 -0.76 -8.12 4.16
CA ALA A 141 -0.32 -8.96 3.04
C ALA A 141 -0.56 -8.26 1.69
N HIS A 142 -1.67 -7.56 1.54
CA HIS A 142 -2.02 -6.79 0.36
C HIS A 142 -1.04 -5.64 0.12
N LEU A 143 -0.74 -4.84 1.16
CA LEU A 143 0.29 -3.79 1.08
C LEU A 143 1.65 -4.35 0.67
N ALA A 144 2.09 -5.45 1.30
CA ALA A 144 3.36 -6.09 0.99
C ALA A 144 3.43 -6.61 -0.46
N TYR A 145 2.35 -7.24 -0.94
CA TYR A 145 2.24 -7.72 -2.33
C TYR A 145 2.41 -6.57 -3.34
N HIS A 146 1.64 -5.48 -3.17
CA HIS A 146 1.71 -4.34 -4.08
C HIS A 146 3.05 -3.62 -4.00
N MET A 147 3.63 -3.49 -2.81
CA MET A 147 4.97 -2.92 -2.66
C MET A 147 6.03 -3.75 -3.40
N GLY A 148 5.94 -5.09 -3.32
CA GLY A 148 6.79 -5.99 -4.10
C GLY A 148 6.60 -5.81 -5.61
N ALA A 149 5.36 -5.72 -6.08
CA ALA A 149 5.05 -5.47 -7.50
C ALA A 149 5.63 -4.14 -7.99
N ILE A 150 5.44 -3.05 -7.24
CA ILE A 150 5.96 -1.72 -7.57
C ILE A 150 7.50 -1.73 -7.67
N ARG A 151 8.19 -2.41 -6.73
CA ARG A 151 9.66 -2.57 -6.80
C ARG A 151 10.10 -3.28 -8.08
N GLN A 152 9.41 -4.36 -8.47
CA GLN A 152 9.76 -5.09 -9.69
C GLN A 152 9.48 -4.30 -10.96
N ILE A 153 8.38 -3.54 -10.99
CA ILE A 153 8.05 -2.68 -12.15
C ILE A 153 9.12 -1.59 -12.33
N GLY A 154 9.54 -0.94 -11.24
CA GLY A 154 10.63 0.05 -11.28
C GLY A 154 11.90 -0.53 -11.89
N LEU A 155 12.37 -1.68 -11.38
CA LEU A 155 13.56 -2.36 -11.90
C LEU A 155 13.43 -2.73 -13.39
N ILE A 156 12.26 -3.20 -13.83
CA ILE A 156 12.02 -3.54 -15.24
C ILE A 156 12.12 -2.29 -16.12
N ASN A 157 11.50 -1.19 -15.71
CA ASN A 157 11.50 0.06 -16.47
C ASN A 157 12.91 0.68 -16.53
N GLU A 158 13.58 0.80 -15.39
CA GLU A 158 14.98 1.28 -15.30
C GLU A 158 15.91 0.49 -16.22
N SER A 159 15.78 -0.85 -16.23
CA SER A 159 16.62 -1.70 -17.08
C SER A 159 16.41 -1.46 -18.57
N ARG A 160 15.21 -1.06 -19.01
CA ARG A 160 14.91 -0.80 -20.42
C ARG A 160 15.48 0.52 -20.90
N ASP A 161 15.45 1.53 -20.03
CA ASP A 161 16.00 2.84 -20.35
C ASP A 161 17.51 2.73 -20.59
N ASP A 162 18.21 1.92 -19.78
CA ASP A 162 19.64 1.62 -19.97
C ASP A 162 19.98 0.96 -21.32
N TYR A 163 19.09 0.13 -21.88
CA TYR A 163 19.27 -0.48 -23.20
C TYR A 163 18.95 0.48 -24.35
N SER A 164 18.13 1.51 -24.13
CA SER A 164 17.78 2.48 -25.18
C SER A 164 18.91 3.46 -25.51
N TYR A 165 19.91 3.57 -24.63
CA TYR A 165 21.10 4.42 -24.77
C TYR A 165 22.37 3.68 -25.25
N ARG A 166 22.27 2.40 -25.63
CA ARG A 166 23.37 1.60 -26.22
C ARG A 166 23.08 1.25 -27.67
#